data_AF-A0A2G6JS76-F1
#
_entry.id   AF-A0A2G6JS76-F1
#
_cell.length_a   1.000
_cell.length_b   1.000
_cell.length_c   1.000
_cell.angle_alpha   90.00
_cell.angle_beta   90.00
_cell.angle_gamma   90.00
#
_symmetry.space_group_name_H-M   'P 1'
#
loop_
_entity.id
_entity.type
_entity.pdbx_description
1 polymer ?
#
loop_
_entity_poly.entity_id
_entity_poly.type
_entity_poly.pdbx_seq_one_letter_code
_entity_poly.pdbx_strand_id
1 'polypeptide(L)'
;MELSALTAVSPVDGRYGGKTAALRDIFSEYGLIRFRVEVEVRWLQKLAAHPQITEVPALSAEADALLNSIVADFGPEDAQAVKTIERTTNHDVKAVEYFIKDKFKDNAELMAINEFVHFACTSEDINNLSHALMLKHGLDTVVPQMQQVTDEIAKMGREFAEQPMLSRTHGQTASPTTVGKEMANVAYRMQRQIKQIQTIELLGKINGAVGNYNAHLSAYADIDWEANAQAFVEGLGLSWNPYTTQIEPHDYIAELFDAVARFNTILIDFDRDVWGYISQAYFKQKTIAGEVGSSTMPHKVNPIDFENSEGNLGIANAIMSHLAQKLPISRWQRDLTDSTVLRNMGVGFGYSLIAYQSTLKGISKLELNPAQLNKDLDNAWEVLAEPIQTVMRRYAIEEPYEKLKALTRGQDMNKETIMAFVDTLNMPEAAKQALKDLTPHSYIGNAVAQAKKI
;
A
#
# COMPACT_ATOMS: atom_id res chain seq x y z
N MET A 1 -23.25 22.86 13.36
CA MET A 1 -23.04 22.55 11.94
C MET A 1 -23.07 21.05 11.83
N GLU A 2 -23.88 20.50 10.94
CA GLU A 2 -23.95 19.04 10.74
C GLU A 2 -22.76 18.54 9.91
N LEU A 3 -22.44 17.24 10.03
CA LEU A 3 -21.39 16.60 9.25
C LEU A 3 -21.78 16.53 7.76
N SER A 4 -20.87 16.98 6.90
CA SER A 4 -20.94 16.92 5.44
C SER A 4 -19.52 16.90 4.87
N ALA A 5 -19.35 16.63 3.58
CA ALA A 5 -18.03 16.68 2.95
C ALA A 5 -17.35 18.08 3.05
N LEU A 6 -18.12 19.17 3.19
CA LEU A 6 -17.59 20.53 3.35
C LEU A 6 -17.24 20.87 4.80
N THR A 7 -17.86 20.19 5.77
CA THR A 7 -17.73 20.48 7.21
C THR A 7 -16.96 19.40 7.96
N ALA A 8 -16.55 18.33 7.28
CA ALA A 8 -15.68 17.30 7.82
C ALA A 8 -14.31 17.87 8.21
N VAL A 9 -13.85 17.52 9.41
CA VAL A 9 -12.54 17.95 9.93
C VAL A 9 -11.40 17.25 9.17
N SER A 10 -11.52 15.94 8.95
CA SER A 10 -10.56 15.18 8.18
C SER A 10 -10.81 15.36 6.67
N PRO A 11 -9.78 15.64 5.86
CA PRO A 11 -9.95 15.72 4.42
C PRO A 11 -10.22 14.34 3.78
N VAL A 12 -9.91 13.24 4.47
CA VAL A 12 -10.21 11.86 4.05
C VAL A 12 -11.70 11.67 3.85
N ASP A 13 -12.54 12.28 4.70
CA ASP A 13 -14.01 12.23 4.60
C ASP A 13 -14.61 13.48 3.93
N GLY A 14 -13.83 14.56 3.88
CA GLY A 14 -14.23 15.83 3.29
C GLY A 14 -13.85 15.96 1.81
N ARG A 15 -12.86 16.83 1.54
CA ARG A 15 -12.38 17.15 0.19
C ARG A 15 -12.08 15.92 -0.67
N TYR A 16 -11.57 14.85 -0.07
CA TYR A 16 -11.19 13.62 -0.75
C TYR A 16 -12.15 12.46 -0.49
N GLY A 17 -13.30 12.69 0.14
CA GLY A 17 -14.26 11.65 0.50
C GLY A 17 -14.76 10.81 -0.68
N GLY A 18 -14.77 11.36 -1.90
CA GLY A 18 -15.07 10.61 -3.12
C GLY A 18 -13.98 9.60 -3.52
N LYS A 19 -12.72 9.89 -3.20
CA LYS A 19 -11.56 9.02 -3.50
C LYS A 19 -11.43 7.84 -2.53
N THR A 20 -12.03 7.95 -1.36
CA THR A 20 -11.92 7.00 -0.23
C THR A 20 -13.24 6.32 0.08
N ALA A 21 -14.26 6.49 -0.78
CA ALA A 21 -15.61 5.99 -0.54
C ALA A 21 -15.65 4.47 -0.31
N ALA A 22 -14.80 3.70 -1.01
CA ALA A 22 -14.67 2.25 -0.87
C ALA A 22 -14.12 1.79 0.49
N LEU A 23 -13.63 2.72 1.34
CA LEU A 23 -13.19 2.39 2.70
C LEU A 23 -14.31 2.57 3.73
N ARG A 24 -15.44 3.18 3.36
CA ARG A 24 -16.51 3.54 4.29
C ARG A 24 -17.24 2.31 4.81
N ASP A 25 -17.46 1.30 3.99
CA ASP A 25 -18.11 0.06 4.39
C ASP A 25 -17.16 -0.94 5.07
N ILE A 26 -15.87 -0.58 5.18
CA ILE A 26 -14.81 -1.40 5.74
C ILE A 26 -14.34 -0.84 7.09
N PHE A 27 -13.76 0.36 7.09
CA PHE A 27 -13.02 0.90 8.24
C PHE A 27 -13.80 1.90 9.10
N SER A 28 -15.01 2.28 8.69
CA SER A 28 -15.85 3.16 9.51
C SER A 28 -16.44 2.41 10.70
N GLU A 29 -17.11 3.13 11.59
CA GLU A 29 -17.92 2.53 12.65
C GLU A 29 -18.97 1.56 12.10
N TYR A 30 -19.58 1.88 10.96
CA TYR A 30 -20.52 0.99 10.27
C TYR A 30 -19.82 -0.31 9.85
N GLY A 31 -18.64 -0.21 9.23
CA GLY A 31 -17.86 -1.40 8.82
C GLY A 31 -17.46 -2.27 10.01
N LEU A 32 -17.00 -1.65 11.10
CA LEU A 32 -16.69 -2.37 12.35
C LEU A 32 -17.90 -3.12 12.89
N ILE A 33 -19.08 -2.48 12.95
CA ILE A 33 -20.31 -3.15 13.43
C ILE A 33 -20.71 -4.28 12.48
N ARG A 34 -20.65 -4.05 11.16
CA ARG A 34 -20.96 -5.07 10.14
C ARG A 34 -20.13 -6.34 10.33
N PHE A 35 -18.81 -6.20 10.48
CA PHE A 35 -17.94 -7.37 10.67
C PHE A 35 -18.12 -8.02 12.04
N ARG A 36 -18.45 -7.25 13.10
CA ARG A 36 -18.83 -7.83 14.39
C ARG A 36 -20.08 -8.70 14.28
N VAL A 37 -21.10 -8.22 13.56
CA VAL A 37 -22.32 -8.99 13.29
C VAL A 37 -21.99 -10.26 12.50
N GLU A 38 -21.14 -10.17 11.48
CA GLU A 38 -20.68 -11.34 10.73
C GLU A 38 -20.04 -12.38 11.66
N VAL A 39 -19.06 -11.99 12.46
CA VAL A 39 -18.33 -12.91 13.36
C VAL A 39 -19.27 -13.57 14.38
N GLU A 40 -20.16 -12.80 15.00
CA GLU A 40 -21.14 -13.33 15.97
C GLU A 40 -22.09 -14.35 15.33
N VAL A 41 -22.61 -14.04 14.14
CA VAL A 41 -23.49 -14.95 13.40
C VAL A 41 -22.73 -16.23 13.01
N ARG A 42 -21.50 -16.11 12.50
CA ARG A 42 -20.69 -17.27 12.14
C ARG A 42 -20.36 -18.11 13.37
N TRP A 43 -20.13 -17.49 14.52
CA TRP A 43 -19.86 -18.21 15.77
C TRP A 43 -21.07 -19.04 16.20
N LEU A 44 -22.28 -18.47 16.17
CA LEU A 44 -23.50 -19.21 16.48
C LEU A 44 -23.70 -20.40 15.52
N GLN A 45 -23.49 -20.19 14.22
CA GLN A 45 -23.53 -21.26 13.21
C GLN A 45 -22.50 -22.36 13.51
N LYS A 46 -21.28 -21.99 13.94
CA LYS A 46 -20.22 -22.92 14.32
C LYS A 46 -20.62 -23.77 15.53
N LEU A 47 -21.23 -23.16 16.54
CA LEU A 47 -21.73 -23.87 17.72
C LEU A 47 -22.85 -24.84 17.35
N ALA A 48 -23.81 -24.42 16.53
CA ALA A 48 -24.92 -25.26 16.08
C ALA A 48 -24.47 -26.46 15.23
N ALA A 49 -23.37 -26.30 14.49
CA ALA A 49 -22.76 -27.37 13.71
C ALA A 49 -21.91 -28.35 14.54
N HIS A 50 -21.64 -28.04 15.81
CA HIS A 50 -20.75 -28.85 16.64
C HIS A 50 -21.52 -30.01 17.32
N PRO A 51 -21.19 -31.28 17.02
CA PRO A 51 -22.01 -32.43 17.43
C PRO A 51 -22.09 -32.64 18.96
N GLN A 52 -21.14 -32.12 19.72
CA GLN A 52 -21.13 -32.21 21.19
C GLN A 52 -21.90 -31.07 21.89
N ILE A 53 -22.37 -30.04 21.17
CA ILE A 53 -23.12 -28.91 21.75
C ILE A 53 -24.62 -29.19 21.52
N THR A 54 -25.20 -30.04 22.38
CA THR A 54 -26.57 -30.52 22.19
C THR A 54 -27.65 -29.48 22.48
N GLU A 55 -27.32 -28.44 23.26
CA GLU A 55 -28.21 -27.32 23.57
C GLU A 55 -28.42 -26.38 22.37
N VAL A 56 -27.54 -26.45 21.36
CA VAL A 56 -27.66 -25.72 20.10
C VAL A 56 -27.77 -26.76 18.97
N PRO A 57 -28.97 -27.28 18.68
CA PRO A 57 -29.12 -28.28 17.62
C PRO A 57 -28.74 -27.71 16.26
N ALA A 58 -28.45 -28.60 15.31
CA ALA A 58 -28.19 -28.24 13.92
C ALA A 58 -29.36 -27.42 13.36
N LEU A 59 -29.03 -26.29 12.75
CA LEU A 59 -30.01 -25.33 12.25
C LEU A 59 -30.79 -25.89 11.05
N SER A 60 -32.09 -25.57 10.99
CA SER A 60 -32.89 -25.71 9.78
C SER A 60 -32.36 -24.81 8.66
N ALA A 61 -32.72 -25.13 7.42
CA ALA A 61 -32.35 -24.30 6.27
C ALA A 61 -32.95 -22.89 6.39
N GLU A 62 -34.15 -22.77 6.98
CA GLU A 62 -34.83 -21.50 7.21
C GLU A 62 -34.12 -20.65 8.27
N ALA A 63 -33.70 -21.24 9.39
CA ALA A 63 -32.95 -20.55 10.43
C ALA A 63 -31.56 -20.11 9.93
N ASP A 64 -30.85 -20.99 9.22
CA ASP A 64 -29.55 -20.66 8.63
C ASP A 64 -29.65 -19.56 7.57
N ALA A 65 -30.69 -19.59 6.72
CA ALA A 65 -30.95 -18.54 5.74
C ALA A 65 -31.20 -17.17 6.41
N LEU A 66 -31.92 -17.13 7.52
CA LEU A 66 -32.14 -15.90 8.28
C LEU A 66 -30.83 -15.37 8.90
N LEU A 67 -29.99 -16.23 9.45
CA LEU A 67 -28.66 -15.83 9.93
C LEU A 67 -27.81 -15.25 8.80
N ASN A 68 -27.80 -15.91 7.65
CA ASN A 68 -27.08 -15.43 6.47
C ASN A 68 -27.61 -14.08 5.97
N SER A 69 -28.93 -13.84 6.00
CA SER A 69 -29.51 -12.55 5.59
C SER A 69 -29.17 -11.42 6.55
N ILE A 70 -29.07 -11.68 7.87
CA ILE A 70 -28.61 -10.67 8.84
C ILE A 70 -27.22 -10.13 8.47
N VAL A 71 -26.34 -10.99 7.94
CA VAL A 71 -25.00 -10.59 7.48
C VAL A 71 -25.03 -9.94 6.10
N ALA A 72 -25.72 -10.56 5.14
CA ALA A 72 -25.73 -10.13 3.74
C ALA A 72 -26.46 -8.79 3.53
N ASP A 73 -27.54 -8.57 4.26
CA ASP A 73 -28.41 -7.40 4.11
C ASP A 73 -28.13 -6.32 5.17
N PHE A 74 -27.09 -6.49 6.00
CA PHE A 74 -26.74 -5.53 7.04
C PHE A 74 -26.55 -4.12 6.45
N GLY A 75 -27.35 -3.16 6.92
CA GLY A 75 -27.39 -1.80 6.36
C GLY A 75 -27.17 -0.68 7.39
N PRO A 76 -27.09 0.59 6.94
CA PRO A 76 -26.87 1.74 7.83
C PRO A 76 -27.94 1.88 8.93
N GLU A 77 -29.17 1.47 8.66
CA GLU A 77 -30.26 1.48 9.64
C GLU A 77 -30.02 0.48 10.77
N ASP A 78 -29.49 -0.71 10.45
CA ASP A 78 -29.11 -1.72 11.44
C ASP A 78 -27.95 -1.24 12.33
N ALA A 79 -26.92 -0.64 11.73
CA ALA A 79 -25.84 -0.03 12.50
C ALA A 79 -26.37 1.09 13.42
N GLN A 80 -27.34 1.89 12.97
CA GLN A 80 -27.98 2.91 13.79
C GLN A 80 -28.82 2.30 14.93
N ALA A 81 -29.45 1.14 14.71
CA ALA A 81 -30.13 0.38 15.76
C ALA A 81 -29.13 -0.11 16.82
N VAL A 82 -27.98 -0.65 16.42
CA VAL A 82 -26.88 -1.01 17.33
C VAL A 82 -26.42 0.20 18.16
N LYS A 83 -26.16 1.36 17.53
CA LYS A 83 -25.78 2.59 18.27
C LYS A 83 -26.89 3.07 19.22
N THR A 84 -28.15 2.78 18.91
CA THR A 84 -29.28 3.13 19.79
C THR A 84 -29.28 2.27 21.04
N ILE A 85 -29.04 0.97 20.90
CA ILE A 85 -28.89 0.04 22.02
C ILE A 85 -27.66 0.41 22.87
N GLU A 86 -26.56 0.78 22.23
CA GLU A 86 -25.31 1.17 22.90
C GLU A 86 -25.48 2.35 23.86
N ARG A 87 -26.40 3.29 23.57
CA ARG A 87 -26.70 4.41 24.48
C ARG A 87 -27.16 3.95 25.86
N THR A 88 -27.75 2.76 25.95
CA THR A 88 -28.17 2.15 27.22
C THR A 88 -27.08 1.27 27.81
N THR A 89 -26.38 0.48 27.00
CA THR A 89 -25.37 -0.48 27.50
C THR A 89 -24.01 0.16 27.81
N ASN A 90 -23.70 1.30 27.19
CA ASN A 90 -22.38 1.93 27.17
C ASN A 90 -21.25 0.95 26.81
N HIS A 91 -21.58 -0.06 25.99
CA HIS A 91 -20.67 -1.11 25.54
C HIS A 91 -21.09 -1.57 24.14
N ASP A 92 -20.21 -1.39 23.16
CA ASP A 92 -20.48 -1.59 21.73
C ASP A 92 -20.73 -3.05 21.35
N VAL A 93 -19.86 -4.00 21.75
CA VAL A 93 -20.07 -5.43 21.44
C VAL A 93 -21.34 -5.99 22.10
N LYS A 94 -21.65 -5.59 23.34
CA LYS A 94 -22.91 -5.98 23.99
C LYS A 94 -24.14 -5.46 23.24
N ALA A 95 -24.04 -4.29 22.61
CA ALA A 95 -25.11 -3.77 21.78
C ALA A 95 -25.31 -4.61 20.49
N VAL A 96 -24.24 -5.15 19.91
CA VAL A 96 -24.31 -6.11 18.80
C VAL A 96 -25.01 -7.41 19.22
N GLU A 97 -24.65 -7.97 20.38
CA GLU A 97 -25.33 -9.15 20.92
C GLU A 97 -26.85 -8.92 21.01
N TYR A 98 -27.28 -7.81 21.63
CA TYR A 98 -28.70 -7.50 21.76
C TYR A 98 -29.39 -7.22 20.43
N PHE A 99 -28.70 -6.62 19.46
CA PHE A 99 -29.22 -6.44 18.11
C PHE A 99 -29.48 -7.80 17.43
N ILE A 100 -28.55 -8.74 17.52
CA ILE A 100 -28.72 -10.08 16.93
C ILE A 100 -29.88 -10.81 17.63
N LYS A 101 -29.93 -10.77 18.96
CA LYS A 101 -31.04 -11.33 19.74
C LYS A 101 -32.40 -10.73 19.34
N ASP A 102 -32.44 -9.43 19.02
CA ASP A 102 -33.65 -8.77 18.52
C ASP A 102 -34.11 -9.30 17.16
N LYS A 103 -33.17 -9.58 16.25
CA LYS A 103 -33.45 -10.16 14.93
C LYS A 103 -34.03 -11.58 14.99
N PHE A 104 -33.91 -12.28 16.12
CA PHE A 104 -34.41 -13.65 16.27
C PHE A 104 -35.89 -13.72 16.63
N LYS A 105 -36.52 -12.62 17.08
CA LYS A 105 -37.87 -12.60 17.70
C LYS A 105 -38.96 -13.36 16.95
N ASP A 106 -38.94 -13.32 15.63
CA ASP A 106 -39.96 -13.95 14.77
C ASP A 106 -39.60 -15.37 14.32
N ASN A 107 -38.47 -15.92 14.79
CA ASN A 107 -38.01 -17.27 14.51
C ASN A 107 -37.89 -18.08 15.83
N ALA A 108 -38.83 -19.00 16.05
CA ALA A 108 -38.90 -19.78 17.28
C ALA A 108 -37.66 -20.67 17.53
N GLU A 109 -37.01 -21.15 16.47
CA GLU A 109 -35.81 -21.99 16.55
C GLU A 109 -34.61 -21.16 17.03
N LEU A 110 -34.37 -19.99 16.43
CA LEU A 110 -33.29 -19.09 16.85
C LEU A 110 -33.55 -18.51 18.24
N MET A 111 -34.82 -18.23 18.59
CA MET A 111 -35.19 -17.81 19.94
C MET A 111 -34.87 -18.85 21.01
N ALA A 112 -34.93 -20.15 20.69
CA ALA A 112 -34.60 -21.21 21.63
C ALA A 112 -33.10 -21.24 21.98
N ILE A 113 -32.24 -20.78 21.08
CA ILE A 113 -30.78 -20.72 21.24
C ILE A 113 -30.27 -19.28 21.47
N ASN A 114 -31.17 -18.33 21.77
CA ASN A 114 -30.86 -16.91 21.85
C ASN A 114 -29.71 -16.59 22.82
N GLU A 115 -29.62 -17.30 23.94
CA GLU A 115 -28.56 -17.10 24.94
C GLU A 115 -27.20 -17.70 24.55
N PHE A 116 -27.11 -18.36 23.39
CA PHE A 116 -25.84 -18.80 22.80
C PHE A 116 -25.19 -17.76 21.87
N VAL A 117 -25.88 -16.65 21.58
CA VAL A 117 -25.22 -15.49 20.94
C VAL A 117 -24.12 -15.00 21.89
N HIS A 118 -22.91 -14.79 21.38
CA HIS A 118 -21.72 -14.44 22.16
C HIS A 118 -21.28 -15.50 23.19
N PHE A 119 -21.71 -16.76 23.05
CA PHE A 119 -21.40 -17.80 24.03
C PHE A 119 -19.89 -17.99 24.26
N ALA A 120 -19.48 -17.88 25.53
CA ALA A 120 -18.11 -18.01 26.03
C ALA A 120 -17.07 -17.03 25.44
N CYS A 121 -17.47 -16.17 24.52
CA CYS A 121 -16.64 -15.14 23.91
C CYS A 121 -16.28 -14.04 24.91
N THR A 122 -15.17 -13.37 24.65
CA THR A 122 -14.92 -12.01 25.11
C THR A 122 -15.10 -11.02 23.96
N SER A 123 -15.34 -9.75 24.26
CA SER A 123 -15.46 -8.68 23.26
C SER A 123 -14.31 -8.66 22.24
N GLU A 124 -13.10 -9.03 22.69
CA GLU A 124 -11.93 -9.08 21.81
C GLU A 124 -11.87 -10.27 20.88
N ASP A 125 -12.55 -11.38 21.17
CA ASP A 125 -12.70 -12.47 20.20
C ASP A 125 -13.44 -11.95 18.96
N ILE A 126 -14.46 -11.10 19.17
CA ILE A 126 -15.23 -10.49 18.09
C ILE A 126 -14.44 -9.35 17.43
N ASN A 127 -13.81 -8.47 18.21
CA ASN A 127 -13.08 -7.32 17.69
C ASN A 127 -11.90 -7.72 16.81
N ASN A 128 -11.03 -8.63 17.27
CA ASN A 128 -9.82 -8.98 16.51
C ASN A 128 -10.17 -9.61 15.15
N LEU A 129 -11.16 -10.50 15.11
CA LEU A 129 -11.62 -11.11 13.88
C LEU A 129 -12.27 -10.08 12.95
N SER A 130 -13.02 -9.13 13.51
CA SER A 130 -13.55 -8.00 12.74
C SER A 130 -12.42 -7.17 12.14
N HIS A 131 -11.37 -6.86 12.91
CA HIS A 131 -10.22 -6.10 12.43
C HIS A 131 -9.45 -6.83 11.33
N ALA A 132 -9.24 -8.13 11.48
CA ALA A 132 -8.59 -8.96 10.47
C ALA A 132 -9.41 -9.00 9.16
N LEU A 133 -10.74 -9.14 9.25
CA LEU A 133 -11.64 -9.03 8.09
C LEU A 133 -11.61 -7.64 7.47
N MET A 134 -11.64 -6.56 8.27
CA MET A 134 -11.50 -5.19 7.78
C MET A 134 -10.19 -4.99 7.02
N LEU A 135 -9.07 -5.51 7.53
CA LEU A 135 -7.77 -5.43 6.86
C LEU A 135 -7.76 -6.25 5.57
N LYS A 136 -8.33 -7.47 5.57
CA LYS A 136 -8.48 -8.31 4.38
C LYS A 136 -9.24 -7.59 3.26
N HIS A 137 -10.44 -7.11 3.55
CA HIS A 137 -11.26 -6.35 2.60
C HIS A 137 -10.61 -5.01 2.20
N GLY A 138 -9.89 -4.37 3.13
CA GLY A 138 -9.08 -3.19 2.86
C GLY A 138 -7.99 -3.46 1.83
N LEU A 139 -7.29 -4.59 1.93
CA LEU A 139 -6.28 -5.00 0.95
C LEU A 139 -6.88 -5.35 -0.41
N ASP A 140 -8.05 -6.00 -0.44
CA ASP A 140 -8.80 -6.23 -1.69
C ASP A 140 -9.14 -4.92 -2.42
N THR A 141 -9.26 -3.82 -1.67
CA THR A 141 -9.50 -2.47 -2.24
C THR A 141 -8.21 -1.76 -2.64
N VAL A 142 -7.17 -1.85 -1.81
CA VAL A 142 -5.95 -1.03 -1.93
C VAL A 142 -4.91 -1.67 -2.85
N VAL A 143 -4.73 -2.99 -2.81
CA VAL A 143 -3.73 -3.70 -3.62
C VAL A 143 -3.97 -3.54 -5.12
N PRO A 144 -5.22 -3.58 -5.66
CA PRO A 144 -5.45 -3.30 -7.07
C PRO A 144 -4.99 -1.91 -7.51
N GLN A 145 -5.13 -0.89 -6.64
CA GLN A 145 -4.63 0.46 -6.92
C GLN A 145 -3.10 0.51 -6.91
N MET A 146 -2.45 -0.18 -5.96
CA MET A 146 -0.98 -0.34 -5.95
C MET A 146 -0.48 -1.02 -7.24
N GLN A 147 -1.16 -2.06 -7.67
CA GLN A 147 -0.85 -2.78 -8.91
C GLN A 147 -1.01 -1.88 -10.13
N GLN A 148 -2.10 -1.10 -10.21
CA GLN A 148 -2.34 -0.16 -11.30
C GLN A 148 -1.23 0.91 -11.41
N VAL A 149 -0.81 1.50 -10.28
CA VAL A 149 0.32 2.46 -10.28
C VAL A 149 1.59 1.78 -10.78
N THR A 150 1.88 0.58 -10.25
CA THR A 150 3.07 -0.20 -10.60
C THR A 150 3.10 -0.55 -12.10
N ASP A 151 1.95 -0.95 -12.66
CA ASP A 151 1.80 -1.36 -14.05
C ASP A 151 1.94 -0.18 -15.01
N GLU A 152 1.38 0.99 -14.68
CA GLU A 152 1.58 2.19 -15.50
C GLU A 152 3.04 2.67 -15.49
N ILE A 153 3.74 2.59 -14.35
CA ILE A 153 5.18 2.89 -14.29
C ILE A 153 5.98 1.84 -15.09
N ALA A 154 5.65 0.55 -14.97
CA ALA A 154 6.29 -0.51 -15.76
C ALA A 154 6.06 -0.33 -17.27
N LYS A 155 4.85 0.09 -17.65
CA LYS A 155 4.49 0.42 -19.03
C LYS A 155 5.31 1.60 -19.56
N MET A 156 5.46 2.69 -18.80
CA MET A 156 6.39 3.77 -19.15
C MET A 156 7.84 3.26 -19.29
N GLY A 157 8.23 2.30 -18.44
CA GLY A 157 9.51 1.61 -18.53
C GLY A 157 9.74 0.96 -19.89
N ARG A 158 8.74 0.24 -20.40
CA ARG A 158 8.79 -0.41 -21.72
C ARG A 158 8.64 0.58 -22.87
N GLU A 159 7.75 1.56 -22.75
CA GLU A 159 7.47 2.58 -23.77
C GLU A 159 8.70 3.47 -24.04
N PHE A 160 9.39 3.90 -22.98
CA PHE A 160 10.55 4.79 -23.08
C PHE A 160 11.89 4.05 -22.95
N ALA A 161 11.89 2.73 -23.17
CA ALA A 161 13.06 1.87 -23.02
C ALA A 161 14.24 2.32 -23.88
N GLU A 162 13.99 2.92 -25.05
CA GLU A 162 15.02 3.36 -26.00
C GLU A 162 15.38 4.83 -25.92
N GLN A 163 14.68 5.64 -25.10
CA GLN A 163 14.98 7.07 -24.98
C GLN A 163 16.20 7.27 -24.05
N PRO A 164 17.36 7.72 -24.57
CA PRO A 164 18.52 8.01 -23.74
C PRO A 164 18.26 9.21 -22.83
N MET A 165 18.88 9.20 -21.65
CA MET A 165 18.78 10.26 -20.66
C MET A 165 20.13 10.47 -19.97
N LEU A 166 20.51 11.73 -19.78
CA LEU A 166 21.66 12.07 -18.96
C LEU A 166 21.32 11.83 -17.49
N SER A 167 22.07 10.94 -16.83
CA SER A 167 21.86 10.65 -15.42
C SER A 167 22.34 11.78 -14.53
N ARG A 168 21.79 11.84 -13.31
CA ARG A 168 22.22 12.78 -12.27
C ARG A 168 22.63 12.04 -11.01
N THR A 169 23.90 12.12 -10.63
CA THR A 169 24.40 11.62 -9.33
C THR A 169 24.88 12.80 -8.50
N HIS A 170 24.39 12.94 -7.26
CA HIS A 170 24.57 14.16 -6.46
C HIS A 170 24.09 15.43 -7.19
N GLY A 171 23.08 15.30 -8.06
CA GLY A 171 22.58 16.37 -8.93
C GLY A 171 23.51 16.74 -10.10
N GLN A 172 24.67 16.11 -10.24
CA GLN A 172 25.66 16.40 -11.28
C GLN A 172 25.52 15.45 -12.47
N THR A 173 25.95 15.91 -13.65
CA THR A 173 26.08 15.11 -14.86
C THR A 173 26.82 13.79 -14.60
N ALA A 174 26.25 12.67 -15.04
CA ALA A 174 26.80 11.33 -14.84
C ALA A 174 26.53 10.43 -16.05
N SER A 175 27.09 9.21 -16.01
CA SER A 175 26.96 8.19 -17.06
C SER A 175 25.50 8.00 -17.50
N PRO A 176 25.19 8.10 -18.80
CA PRO A 176 23.82 8.04 -19.32
C PRO A 176 23.06 6.74 -18.98
N THR A 177 21.74 6.87 -18.96
CA THR A 177 20.76 5.78 -18.81
C THR A 177 19.69 5.92 -19.89
N THR A 178 18.56 5.24 -19.75
CA THR A 178 17.35 5.53 -20.52
C THR A 178 16.21 5.91 -19.59
N VAL A 179 15.28 6.74 -20.07
CA VAL A 179 14.09 7.12 -19.29
C VAL A 179 13.34 5.86 -18.84
N GLY A 180 13.15 4.91 -19.75
CA GLY A 180 12.48 3.65 -19.44
C GLY A 180 13.19 2.82 -18.38
N LYS A 181 14.53 2.83 -18.34
CA LYS A 181 15.30 2.13 -17.31
C LYS A 181 15.06 2.71 -15.91
N GLU A 182 14.94 4.03 -15.79
CA GLU A 182 14.64 4.64 -14.48
C GLU A 182 13.22 4.33 -14.01
N MET A 183 12.24 4.28 -14.90
CA MET A 183 10.89 3.81 -14.55
C MET A 183 10.88 2.33 -14.15
N ALA A 184 11.65 1.49 -14.86
CA ALA A 184 11.76 0.06 -14.54
C ALA A 184 12.34 -0.21 -13.15
N ASN A 185 13.30 0.62 -12.69
CA ASN A 185 13.85 0.53 -11.33
C ASN A 185 12.75 0.68 -10.28
N VAL A 186 11.86 1.66 -10.46
CA VAL A 186 10.76 1.95 -9.54
C VAL A 186 9.73 0.83 -9.57
N ALA A 187 9.27 0.44 -10.77
CA ALA A 187 8.29 -0.64 -10.92
C ALA A 187 8.76 -1.94 -10.25
N TYR A 188 10.03 -2.33 -10.42
CA TYR A 188 10.57 -3.53 -9.79
C TYR A 188 10.54 -3.44 -8.25
N ARG A 189 10.92 -2.29 -7.68
CA ARG A 189 10.85 -2.06 -6.23
C ARG A 189 9.43 -2.19 -5.71
N MET A 190 8.45 -1.66 -6.44
CA MET A 190 7.02 -1.72 -6.08
C MET A 190 6.45 -3.13 -6.17
N GLN A 191 6.75 -3.88 -7.24
CA GLN A 191 6.38 -5.31 -7.39
C GLN A 191 6.86 -6.15 -6.20
N ARG A 192 8.08 -5.91 -5.71
CA ARG A 192 8.60 -6.59 -4.52
C ARG A 192 7.78 -6.32 -3.26
N GLN A 193 7.27 -5.10 -3.10
CA GLN A 193 6.45 -4.74 -1.94
C GLN A 193 5.03 -5.30 -2.05
N ILE A 194 4.41 -5.26 -3.22
CA ILE A 194 3.11 -5.91 -3.45
C ILE A 194 3.18 -7.40 -3.13
N LYS A 195 4.22 -8.10 -3.60
CA LYS A 195 4.42 -9.53 -3.27
C LYS A 195 4.53 -9.76 -1.77
N GLN A 196 5.27 -8.91 -1.04
CA GLN A 196 5.38 -9.03 0.42
C GLN A 196 4.02 -8.82 1.09
N ILE A 197 3.29 -7.75 0.74
CA ILE A 197 1.98 -7.42 1.30
C ILE A 197 1.00 -8.58 1.13
N GLN A 198 0.97 -9.21 -0.05
CA GLN A 198 0.08 -10.34 -0.35
C GLN A 198 0.42 -11.62 0.41
N THR A 199 1.62 -11.74 0.98
CA THR A 199 2.05 -12.92 1.74
C THR A 199 1.95 -12.73 3.25
N ILE A 200 1.56 -11.55 3.73
CA ILE A 200 1.41 -11.29 5.18
C ILE A 200 0.17 -12.03 5.67
N GLU A 201 0.35 -12.79 6.74
CA GLU A 201 -0.72 -13.52 7.39
C GLU A 201 -1.64 -12.54 8.14
N LEU A 202 -2.94 -12.60 7.86
CA LEU A 202 -3.92 -11.81 8.61
C LEU A 202 -4.42 -12.66 9.77
N LEU A 203 -3.87 -12.40 10.96
CA LEU A 203 -4.09 -13.24 12.13
C LEU A 203 -5.44 -12.97 12.80
N GLY A 204 -6.03 -14.03 13.33
CA GLY A 204 -7.23 -14.00 14.15
C GLY A 204 -7.18 -15.01 15.29
N LYS A 205 -7.91 -14.72 16.37
CA LYS A 205 -8.01 -15.58 17.55
C LYS A 205 -9.44 -15.63 18.09
N ILE A 206 -9.79 -16.73 18.77
CA ILE A 206 -11.02 -16.84 19.58
C ILE A 206 -10.74 -17.79 20.75
N ASN A 207 -10.49 -17.26 21.93
CA ASN A 207 -10.04 -18.06 23.08
C ASN A 207 -10.47 -17.48 24.44
N GLY A 208 -11.45 -16.60 24.43
CA GLY A 208 -12.11 -16.08 25.63
C GLY A 208 -11.28 -15.04 26.38
N ALA A 209 -11.70 -14.79 27.62
CA ALA A 209 -11.33 -13.60 28.38
C ALA A 209 -9.82 -13.32 28.51
N VAL A 210 -8.96 -14.33 28.60
CA VAL A 210 -7.51 -14.15 28.80
C VAL A 210 -6.66 -15.15 28.01
N GLY A 211 -7.22 -15.76 26.95
CA GLY A 211 -6.46 -16.65 26.08
C GLY A 211 -6.51 -18.14 26.38
N ASN A 212 -7.26 -18.59 27.40
CA ASN A 212 -7.17 -19.97 27.91
C ASN A 212 -8.51 -20.73 27.92
N TYR A 213 -9.51 -20.29 27.15
CA TYR A 213 -10.78 -20.99 27.01
C TYR A 213 -11.56 -21.22 28.32
N ASN A 214 -11.29 -20.47 29.40
CA ASN A 214 -11.81 -20.77 30.73
C ASN A 214 -13.34 -20.92 30.78
N ALA A 215 -14.07 -19.99 30.14
CA ALA A 215 -15.54 -20.03 30.09
C ALA A 215 -16.04 -21.22 29.25
N HIS A 216 -15.38 -21.48 28.12
CA HIS A 216 -15.68 -22.58 27.23
C HIS A 216 -15.56 -23.94 27.95
N LEU A 217 -14.40 -24.19 28.58
CA LEU A 217 -14.11 -25.42 29.31
C LEU A 217 -14.95 -25.58 30.59
N SER A 218 -15.44 -24.48 31.17
CA SER A 218 -16.34 -24.54 32.33
C SER A 218 -17.73 -25.06 31.96
N ALA A 219 -18.18 -24.79 30.73
CA ALA A 219 -19.48 -25.24 30.24
C ALA A 219 -19.39 -26.58 29.49
N TYR A 220 -18.34 -26.78 28.71
CA TYR A 220 -18.10 -27.98 27.92
C TYR A 220 -16.63 -28.41 28.06
N ALA A 221 -16.36 -29.24 29.07
CA ALA A 221 -15.00 -29.69 29.39
C ALA A 221 -14.42 -30.69 28.38
N ASP A 222 -15.29 -31.43 27.67
CA ASP A 222 -14.90 -32.52 26.76
C ASP A 222 -14.79 -32.08 25.28
N ILE A 223 -14.99 -30.79 24.99
CA ILE A 223 -14.82 -30.23 23.65
C ILE A 223 -13.38 -29.76 23.47
N ASP A 224 -12.77 -30.14 22.35
CA ASP A 224 -11.50 -29.58 21.90
C ASP A 224 -11.71 -28.15 21.36
N TRP A 225 -11.69 -27.19 22.28
CA TRP A 225 -11.91 -25.78 21.96
C TRP A 225 -10.78 -25.15 21.15
N GLU A 226 -9.57 -25.71 21.22
CA GLU A 226 -8.43 -25.26 20.43
C GLU A 226 -8.64 -25.62 18.95
N ALA A 227 -8.96 -26.89 18.66
CA ALA A 227 -9.31 -27.32 17.32
C ALA A 227 -10.57 -26.61 16.77
N ASN A 228 -11.58 -26.39 17.61
CA ASN A 228 -12.78 -25.63 17.22
C ASN A 228 -12.45 -24.17 16.87
N ALA A 229 -11.58 -23.52 17.67
CA ALA A 229 -11.14 -22.15 17.44
C ALA A 229 -10.32 -22.03 16.14
N GLN A 230 -9.35 -22.92 15.91
CA GLN A 230 -8.58 -22.95 14.67
C GLN A 230 -9.50 -23.06 13.46
N ALA A 231 -10.38 -24.06 13.46
CA ALA A 231 -11.31 -24.29 12.37
C ALA A 231 -12.32 -23.14 12.18
N PHE A 232 -12.65 -22.38 13.24
CA PHE A 232 -13.48 -21.20 13.13
C PHE A 232 -12.75 -20.04 12.45
N VAL A 233 -11.55 -19.71 12.92
CA VAL A 233 -10.75 -18.60 12.36
C VAL A 233 -10.37 -18.87 10.91
N GLU A 234 -9.90 -20.08 10.60
CA GLU A 234 -9.58 -20.48 9.22
C GLU A 234 -10.83 -20.53 8.33
N GLY A 235 -12.00 -20.84 8.90
CA GLY A 235 -13.29 -20.78 8.20
C GLY A 235 -13.70 -19.37 7.76
N LEU A 236 -13.21 -18.33 8.45
CA LEU A 236 -13.32 -16.92 8.03
C LEU A 236 -12.27 -16.54 6.97
N GLY A 237 -11.38 -17.48 6.61
CA GLY A 237 -10.26 -17.26 5.70
C GLY A 237 -9.19 -16.36 6.29
N LEU A 238 -8.95 -16.48 7.60
CA LEU A 238 -7.88 -15.82 8.35
C LEU A 238 -6.85 -16.86 8.82
N SER A 239 -5.64 -16.41 9.15
CA SER A 239 -4.62 -17.27 9.76
C SER A 239 -4.84 -17.34 11.28
N TRP A 240 -4.79 -18.53 11.87
CA TRP A 240 -5.07 -18.71 13.29
C TRP A 240 -3.87 -18.36 14.18
N ASN A 241 -4.09 -17.59 15.24
CA ASN A 241 -3.12 -17.31 16.29
C ASN A 241 -3.49 -18.05 17.59
N PRO A 242 -2.80 -19.15 17.94
CA PRO A 242 -3.11 -19.94 19.14
C PRO A 242 -2.78 -19.23 20.46
N TYR A 243 -1.77 -18.37 20.47
CA TYR A 243 -1.19 -17.84 21.70
C TYR A 243 -1.44 -16.35 21.84
N THR A 244 -2.49 -16.00 22.55
CA THR A 244 -2.85 -14.61 22.78
C THR A 244 -3.22 -14.38 24.24
N THR A 245 -3.27 -13.11 24.63
CA THR A 245 -3.90 -12.73 25.90
C THR A 245 -5.40 -12.53 25.65
N GLN A 246 -6.00 -11.50 26.25
CA GLN A 246 -7.35 -11.09 25.90
C GLN A 246 -7.43 -10.53 24.47
N ILE A 247 -6.37 -9.90 23.95
CA ILE A 247 -6.30 -9.34 22.59
C ILE A 247 -5.44 -10.22 21.68
N GLU A 248 -5.66 -10.14 20.37
CA GLU A 248 -4.63 -10.49 19.38
C GLU A 248 -3.47 -9.47 19.51
N PRO A 249 -2.19 -9.89 19.45
CA PRO A 249 -1.04 -9.03 19.76
C PRO A 249 -0.75 -7.90 18.76
N HIS A 250 -1.44 -7.83 17.62
CA HIS A 250 -1.33 -6.80 16.58
C HIS A 250 0.00 -6.80 15.82
N ASP A 251 0.85 -7.81 15.98
CA ASP A 251 2.14 -7.91 15.28
C ASP A 251 1.96 -7.95 13.76
N TYR A 252 0.98 -8.72 13.27
CA TYR A 252 0.69 -8.79 11.84
C TYR A 252 0.19 -7.45 11.25
N ILE A 253 -0.44 -6.61 12.08
CA ILE A 253 -0.87 -5.26 11.68
C ILE A 253 0.36 -4.38 11.48
N ALA A 254 1.37 -4.50 12.35
CA ALA A 254 2.64 -3.80 12.20
C ALA A 254 3.39 -4.26 10.95
N GLU A 255 3.48 -5.57 10.72
CA GLU A 255 4.08 -6.15 9.51
C GLU A 255 3.43 -5.61 8.23
N LEU A 256 2.09 -5.58 8.22
CA LEU A 256 1.30 -5.06 7.12
C LEU A 256 1.57 -3.58 6.87
N PHE A 257 1.44 -2.75 7.90
CA PHE A 257 1.60 -1.31 7.78
C PHE A 257 3.04 -0.89 7.46
N ASP A 258 4.04 -1.61 7.94
CA ASP A 258 5.42 -1.39 7.53
C ASP A 258 5.64 -1.75 6.05
N ALA A 259 5.02 -2.83 5.56
CA ALA A 259 5.11 -3.21 4.15
C ALA A 259 4.45 -2.18 3.22
N VAL A 260 3.28 -1.67 3.61
CA VAL A 260 2.58 -0.59 2.89
C VAL A 260 3.37 0.72 2.97
N ALA A 261 3.93 1.06 4.12
CA ALA A 261 4.77 2.25 4.27
C ALA A 261 6.01 2.20 3.37
N ARG A 262 6.64 1.03 3.20
CA ARG A 262 7.74 0.83 2.25
C ARG A 262 7.31 1.04 0.80
N PHE A 263 6.12 0.57 0.41
CA PHE A 263 5.54 0.86 -0.91
C PHE A 263 5.34 2.36 -1.10
N ASN A 264 4.73 3.03 -0.12
CA ASN A 264 4.52 4.48 -0.12
C ASN A 264 5.84 5.26 -0.24
N THR A 265 6.90 4.83 0.47
CA THR A 265 8.22 5.48 0.38
C THR A 265 8.83 5.37 -1.02
N ILE A 266 8.64 4.25 -1.71
CA ILE A 266 9.07 4.11 -3.12
C ILE A 266 8.27 5.06 -4.02
N LEU A 267 6.98 5.24 -3.74
CA LEU A 267 6.14 6.16 -4.52
C LEU A 267 6.47 7.64 -4.25
N ILE A 268 6.83 8.01 -3.01
CA ILE A 268 7.37 9.35 -2.69
C ILE A 268 8.63 9.64 -3.51
N ASP A 269 9.54 8.66 -3.57
CA ASP A 269 10.78 8.75 -4.35
C ASP A 269 10.48 8.99 -5.85
N PHE A 270 9.51 8.24 -6.39
CA PHE A 270 9.03 8.44 -7.76
C PHE A 270 8.39 9.81 -7.99
N ASP A 271 7.49 10.24 -7.11
CA ASP A 271 6.81 11.54 -7.22
C ASP A 271 7.83 12.69 -7.24
N ARG A 272 8.89 12.60 -6.43
CA ARG A 272 10.00 13.56 -6.38
C ARG A 272 10.88 13.54 -7.62
N ASP A 273 11.24 12.35 -8.10
CA ASP A 273 12.05 12.23 -9.32
C ASP A 273 11.30 12.77 -10.54
N VAL A 274 10.01 12.43 -10.68
CA VAL A 274 9.17 12.98 -11.76
C VAL A 274 9.00 14.48 -11.65
N TRP A 275 8.82 15.02 -10.44
CA TRP A 275 8.83 16.47 -10.20
C TRP A 275 10.15 17.09 -10.70
N GLY A 276 11.29 16.46 -10.42
CA GLY A 276 12.61 16.87 -10.89
C GLY A 276 12.75 16.81 -12.41
N TYR A 277 12.26 15.76 -13.06
CA TYR A 277 12.26 15.63 -14.52
C TYR A 277 11.36 16.66 -15.20
N ILE A 278 10.21 17.00 -14.60
CA ILE A 278 9.35 18.09 -15.09
C ILE A 278 10.06 19.44 -14.95
N SER A 279 10.74 19.68 -13.82
CA SER A 279 11.52 20.89 -13.59
C SER A 279 12.66 21.07 -14.61
N GLN A 280 13.29 19.97 -15.03
CA GLN A 280 14.30 19.95 -16.11
C GLN A 280 13.69 19.92 -17.52
N ALA A 281 12.35 20.00 -17.64
CA ALA A 281 11.61 19.90 -18.89
C ALA A 281 11.85 18.61 -19.69
N TYR A 282 12.26 17.51 -19.03
CA TYR A 282 12.34 16.17 -19.62
C TYR A 282 10.94 15.61 -19.86
N PHE A 283 9.98 16.00 -19.01
CA PHE A 283 8.56 15.83 -19.26
C PHE A 283 7.87 17.19 -19.34
N LYS A 284 6.95 17.31 -20.29
CA LYS A 284 5.89 18.31 -20.32
C LYS A 284 4.62 17.72 -19.72
N GLN A 285 3.65 18.59 -19.44
CA GLN A 285 2.34 18.19 -18.95
C GLN A 285 1.27 18.57 -19.97
N LYS A 286 0.42 17.61 -20.32
CA LYS A 286 -0.76 17.83 -21.16
C LYS A 286 -1.72 18.78 -20.44
N THR A 287 -2.10 19.86 -21.09
CA THR A 287 -3.08 20.82 -20.57
C THR A 287 -4.49 20.40 -20.98
N ILE A 288 -5.43 20.36 -20.03
CA ILE A 288 -6.85 20.21 -20.32
C ILE A 288 -7.45 21.62 -20.48
N ALA A 289 -8.20 21.85 -21.56
CA ALA A 289 -8.85 23.14 -21.79
C ALA A 289 -9.77 23.52 -20.61
N GLY A 290 -9.55 24.70 -20.04
CA GLY A 290 -10.29 25.22 -18.88
C GLY A 290 -9.62 25.01 -17.52
N GLU A 291 -8.57 24.21 -17.41
CA GLU A 291 -7.78 24.14 -16.17
C GLU A 291 -6.90 25.40 -16.01
N VAL A 292 -6.93 26.00 -14.81
CA VAL A 292 -6.09 27.16 -14.47
C VAL A 292 -4.88 26.67 -13.69
N GLY A 293 -3.70 26.73 -14.30
CA GLY A 293 -2.46 26.26 -13.66
C GLY A 293 -1.87 27.22 -12.62
N SER A 294 -2.15 28.52 -12.71
CA SER A 294 -1.80 29.54 -11.71
C SER A 294 -2.77 30.72 -11.79
N SER A 295 -3.12 31.30 -10.64
CA SER A 295 -3.99 32.48 -10.54
C SER A 295 -3.38 33.75 -11.15
N THR A 296 -2.05 33.80 -11.33
CA THR A 296 -1.32 34.99 -11.82
C THR A 296 -0.45 34.72 -13.05
N MET A 297 -0.05 33.47 -13.29
CA MET A 297 0.84 33.10 -14.40
C MET A 297 0.13 32.14 -15.38
N PRO A 298 -0.53 32.64 -16.44
CA PRO A 298 -1.41 31.83 -17.30
C PRO A 298 -0.68 30.75 -18.12
N HIS A 299 0.64 30.82 -18.24
CA HIS A 299 1.47 29.81 -18.94
C HIS A 299 1.98 28.69 -18.02
N LYS A 300 1.76 28.77 -16.69
CA LYS A 300 2.35 27.85 -15.73
C LYS A 300 1.56 26.54 -15.64
N VAL A 301 2.22 25.42 -15.89
CA VAL A 301 1.66 24.07 -15.69
C VAL A 301 2.44 23.39 -14.57
N ASN A 302 1.82 23.23 -13.41
CA ASN A 302 2.46 22.70 -12.19
C ASN A 302 2.20 21.20 -12.02
N PRO A 303 3.16 20.41 -11.52
CA PRO A 303 3.00 18.98 -11.28
C PRO A 303 2.16 18.66 -10.02
N ILE A 304 1.01 19.32 -9.87
CA ILE A 304 0.19 19.32 -8.64
C ILE A 304 -0.29 17.93 -8.24
N ASP A 305 -0.46 17.03 -9.20
CA ASP A 305 -0.96 15.69 -8.96
C ASP A 305 0.13 14.85 -8.23
N PHE A 306 1.40 14.98 -8.61
CA PHE A 306 2.54 14.34 -7.91
C PHE A 306 2.79 15.00 -6.54
N GLU A 307 2.73 16.34 -6.45
CA GLU A 307 2.87 17.08 -5.19
C GLU A 307 1.76 16.71 -4.19
N ASN A 308 0.53 16.51 -4.67
CA ASN A 308 -0.58 16.03 -3.85
C ASN A 308 -0.33 14.60 -3.36
N SER A 309 0.17 13.72 -4.22
CA SER A 309 0.53 12.36 -3.83
C SER A 309 1.59 12.35 -2.73
N GLU A 310 2.73 13.01 -2.96
CA GLU A 310 3.85 13.07 -2.02
C GLU A 310 3.39 13.50 -0.61
N GLY A 311 2.60 14.58 -0.53
CA GLY A 311 2.11 15.08 0.75
C GLY A 311 1.18 14.09 1.49
N ASN A 312 0.29 13.42 0.77
CA ASN A 312 -0.60 12.42 1.37
C ASN A 312 0.17 11.15 1.79
N LEU A 313 1.17 10.70 1.02
CA LEU A 313 2.00 9.55 1.39
C LEU A 313 2.79 9.80 2.68
N GLY A 314 3.26 11.03 2.89
CA GLY A 314 3.91 11.42 4.15
C GLY A 314 2.97 11.25 5.37
N ILE A 315 1.72 11.69 5.24
CA ILE A 315 0.71 11.54 6.30
C ILE A 315 0.33 10.06 6.49
N ALA A 316 0.13 9.32 5.40
CA ALA A 316 -0.17 7.89 5.43
C ALA A 316 0.90 7.13 6.24
N ASN A 317 2.18 7.37 5.94
CA ASN A 317 3.29 6.72 6.62
C ASN A 317 3.41 7.12 8.09
N ALA A 318 3.12 8.38 8.45
CA ALA A 318 3.14 8.82 9.83
C ALA A 318 2.08 8.08 10.68
N ILE A 319 0.88 7.90 10.13
CA ILE A 319 -0.21 7.16 10.78
C ILE A 319 0.14 5.67 10.87
N MET A 320 0.53 5.06 9.76
CA MET A 320 0.90 3.63 9.71
C MET A 320 2.04 3.30 10.68
N SER A 321 3.08 4.13 10.72
CA SER A 321 4.21 3.94 11.65
C SER A 321 3.76 4.06 13.11
N HIS A 322 2.86 5.00 13.43
CA HIS A 322 2.31 5.11 14.79
C HIS A 322 1.55 3.83 15.18
N LEU A 323 0.66 3.34 14.31
CA LEU A 323 -0.12 2.13 14.58
C LEU A 323 0.80 0.92 14.73
N ALA A 324 1.75 0.72 13.81
CA ALA A 324 2.71 -0.39 13.84
C ALA A 324 3.53 -0.43 15.13
N GLN A 325 3.98 0.73 15.63
CA GLN A 325 4.82 0.79 16.83
C GLN A 325 4.02 0.76 18.14
N LYS A 326 2.79 1.28 18.14
CA LYS A 326 2.00 1.45 19.37
C LYS A 326 1.05 0.30 19.65
N LEU A 327 0.51 -0.37 18.63
CA LEU A 327 -0.49 -1.42 18.82
C LEU A 327 0.07 -2.66 19.55
N PRO A 328 1.27 -3.18 19.22
CA PRO A 328 1.79 -4.40 19.88
C PRO A 328 2.18 -4.25 21.35
N ILE A 329 2.06 -3.06 21.92
CA ILE A 329 2.41 -2.77 23.31
C ILE A 329 1.13 -2.57 24.12
N SER A 330 0.79 -3.59 24.93
CA SER A 330 -0.36 -3.59 25.82
C SER A 330 0.02 -4.08 27.22
N ARG A 331 -0.42 -3.37 28.27
CA ARG A 331 -0.04 -3.69 29.66
C ARG A 331 -0.69 -5.00 30.14
N TRP A 332 0.11 -5.91 30.71
CA TRP A 332 -0.34 -7.21 31.22
C TRP A 332 -1.16 -8.00 30.18
N GLN A 333 -2.32 -8.56 30.56
CA GLN A 333 -3.18 -9.30 29.63
C GLN A 333 -3.88 -8.40 28.61
N ARG A 334 -3.99 -7.09 28.88
CA ARG A 334 -4.24 -5.98 27.94
C ARG A 334 -4.56 -4.70 28.70
N ASP A 335 -4.28 -3.56 28.08
CA ASP A 335 -5.01 -2.32 28.32
C ASP A 335 -5.92 -1.98 27.13
N LEU A 336 -6.72 -0.91 27.23
CA LEU A 336 -7.75 -0.56 26.25
C LEU A 336 -7.35 0.60 25.31
N THR A 337 -6.07 0.98 25.30
CA THR A 337 -5.59 2.11 24.47
C THR A 337 -5.59 1.78 22.98
N ASP A 338 -5.48 0.50 22.63
CA ASP A 338 -5.57 -0.03 21.27
C ASP A 338 -6.97 0.14 20.66
N SER A 339 -8.04 0.00 21.46
CA SER A 339 -9.44 0.05 20.98
C SER A 339 -9.77 1.33 20.19
N THR A 340 -9.34 2.50 20.66
CA THR A 340 -9.54 3.76 19.92
C THR A 340 -8.57 3.91 18.75
N VAL A 341 -7.37 3.36 18.88
CA VAL A 341 -6.32 3.43 17.84
C VAL A 341 -6.69 2.56 16.63
N LEU A 342 -7.27 1.37 16.83
CA LEU A 342 -7.72 0.47 15.76
C LEU A 342 -8.86 1.05 14.91
N ARG A 343 -9.62 2.04 15.43
CA ARG A 343 -10.59 2.81 14.64
C ARG A 343 -9.94 3.72 13.58
N ASN A 344 -8.60 3.78 13.55
CA ASN A 344 -7.83 4.58 12.60
C ASN A 344 -7.10 3.74 11.54
N MET A 345 -7.27 2.41 11.48
CA MET A 345 -6.64 1.55 10.47
C MET A 345 -6.91 2.05 9.04
N GLY A 346 -8.15 2.44 8.76
CA GLY A 346 -8.53 2.96 7.44
C GLY A 346 -7.98 4.34 7.10
N VAL A 347 -7.50 5.11 8.09
CA VAL A 347 -7.02 6.48 7.85
C VAL A 347 -5.71 6.45 7.08
N GLY A 348 -4.79 5.56 7.45
CA GLY A 348 -3.54 5.34 6.71
C GLY A 348 -3.82 4.92 5.26
N PHE A 349 -4.69 3.93 5.07
CA PHE A 349 -5.11 3.50 3.73
C PHE A 349 -5.82 4.60 2.94
N GLY A 350 -6.62 5.44 3.60
CA GLY A 350 -7.32 6.57 2.97
C GLY A 350 -6.33 7.56 2.35
N TYR A 351 -5.31 7.97 3.10
CA TYR A 351 -4.26 8.85 2.58
C TYR A 351 -3.46 8.18 1.44
N SER A 352 -3.14 6.89 1.57
CA SER A 352 -2.51 6.10 0.50
C SER A 352 -3.34 6.07 -0.78
N LEU A 353 -4.64 5.77 -0.71
CA LEU A 353 -5.51 5.74 -1.90
C LEU A 353 -5.63 7.09 -2.60
N ILE A 354 -5.70 8.18 -1.83
CA ILE A 354 -5.71 9.54 -2.38
C ILE A 354 -4.44 9.78 -3.20
N ALA A 355 -3.30 9.38 -2.66
CA ALA A 355 -2.01 9.52 -3.30
C ALA A 355 -1.90 8.66 -4.57
N TYR A 356 -2.25 7.38 -4.52
CA TYR A 356 -2.17 6.48 -5.67
C TYR A 356 -2.99 7.01 -6.85
N GLN A 357 -4.21 7.48 -6.58
CA GLN A 357 -5.06 8.09 -7.60
C GLN A 357 -4.48 9.41 -8.14
N SER A 358 -3.83 10.20 -7.30
CA SER A 358 -3.15 11.44 -7.72
C SER A 358 -1.92 11.13 -8.57
N THR A 359 -1.06 10.17 -8.21
CA THR A 359 0.06 9.75 -9.06
C THR A 359 -0.41 9.21 -10.42
N LEU A 360 -1.44 8.35 -10.45
CA LEU A 360 -2.03 7.87 -11.71
C LEU A 360 -2.52 9.02 -12.60
N LYS A 361 -3.19 10.01 -12.00
CA LYS A 361 -3.61 11.21 -12.72
C LYS A 361 -2.41 12.00 -13.26
N GLY A 362 -1.35 12.16 -12.45
CA GLY A 362 -0.10 12.80 -12.86
C GLY A 362 0.55 12.08 -14.05
N ILE A 363 0.69 10.74 -13.97
CA ILE A 363 1.25 9.91 -15.04
C ILE A 363 0.47 10.10 -16.35
N SER A 364 -0.86 10.12 -16.30
CA SER A 364 -1.70 10.30 -17.51
C SER A 364 -1.44 11.61 -18.27
N LYS A 365 -0.90 12.62 -17.58
CA LYS A 365 -0.59 13.94 -18.11
C LYS A 365 0.86 14.08 -18.60
N LEU A 366 1.74 13.12 -18.31
CA LEU A 366 3.13 13.20 -18.76
C LEU A 366 3.22 13.11 -20.29
N GLU A 367 4.06 13.96 -20.85
CA GLU A 367 4.48 13.93 -22.25
C GLU A 367 5.99 14.07 -22.31
N LEU A 368 6.67 13.05 -22.82
CA LEU A 368 8.12 13.04 -22.91
C LEU A 368 8.63 14.17 -23.84
N ASN A 369 9.76 14.78 -23.51
CA ASN A 369 10.41 15.80 -24.33
C ASN A 369 11.78 15.33 -24.84
N PRO A 370 11.83 14.46 -25.87
CA PRO A 370 13.09 13.96 -26.44
C PRO A 370 14.05 15.08 -26.84
N ALA A 371 13.55 16.21 -27.34
CA ALA A 371 14.39 17.32 -27.77
C ALA A 371 15.24 17.89 -26.62
N GLN A 372 14.70 18.01 -25.42
CA GLN A 372 15.45 18.50 -24.26
C GLN A 372 16.43 17.44 -23.74
N LEU A 373 15.99 16.18 -23.65
CA LEU A 373 16.86 15.05 -23.25
C LEU A 373 18.08 14.93 -24.16
N ASN A 374 17.85 14.98 -25.47
CA ASN A 374 18.89 14.89 -26.49
C ASN A 374 19.85 16.07 -26.41
N LYS A 375 19.32 17.29 -26.20
CA LYS A 375 20.13 18.50 -26.02
C LYS A 375 21.05 18.39 -24.81
N ASP A 376 20.58 17.86 -23.69
CA ASP A 376 21.42 17.69 -22.50
C ASP A 376 22.55 16.69 -22.76
N LEU A 377 22.28 15.58 -23.45
CA LEU A 377 23.28 14.60 -23.85
C LEU A 377 24.30 15.17 -24.84
N ASP A 378 23.86 15.94 -25.84
CA ASP A 378 24.73 16.57 -26.83
C ASP A 378 25.75 17.54 -26.21
N ASN A 379 25.43 18.09 -25.04
CA ASN A 379 26.27 19.03 -24.29
C ASN A 379 27.09 18.37 -23.17
N ALA A 380 27.06 17.03 -23.04
CA ALA A 380 27.66 16.30 -21.93
C ALA A 380 28.70 15.27 -22.40
N TRP A 381 29.66 15.67 -23.24
CA TRP A 381 30.68 14.75 -23.76
C TRP A 381 31.67 14.25 -22.70
N GLU A 382 31.79 14.95 -21.57
CA GLU A 382 32.61 14.55 -20.44
C GLU A 382 32.23 13.17 -19.87
N VAL A 383 31.00 12.69 -20.08
CA VAL A 383 30.57 11.35 -19.62
C VAL A 383 31.31 10.23 -20.34
N LEU A 384 31.88 10.49 -21.53
CA LEU A 384 32.70 9.51 -22.24
C LEU A 384 34.11 9.35 -21.64
N ALA A 385 34.48 10.14 -20.63
CA ALA A 385 35.71 9.92 -19.88
C ALA A 385 35.72 8.51 -19.26
N GLU A 386 34.61 8.04 -18.67
CA GLU A 386 34.52 6.72 -18.03
C GLU A 386 34.81 5.53 -18.97
N PRO A 387 34.18 5.39 -20.16
CA PRO A 387 34.49 4.29 -21.07
C PRO A 387 35.92 4.37 -21.62
N ILE A 388 36.42 5.57 -21.92
CA ILE A 388 37.81 5.76 -22.38
C ILE A 388 38.79 5.29 -21.30
N GLN A 389 38.58 5.73 -20.06
CA GLN A 389 39.35 5.35 -18.87
C GLN A 389 39.42 3.82 -18.74
N THR A 390 38.27 3.17 -18.90
CA THR A 390 38.11 1.72 -18.74
C THR A 390 38.82 0.95 -19.86
N VAL A 391 38.72 1.40 -21.11
CA VAL A 391 39.43 0.79 -22.25
C VAL A 391 40.94 1.00 -22.14
N MET A 392 41.40 2.17 -21.67
CA MET A 392 42.82 2.40 -21.38
C MET A 392 43.35 1.41 -20.34
N ARG A 393 42.58 1.15 -19.26
CA ARG A 393 42.94 0.11 -18.27
C ARG A 393 43.05 -1.28 -18.89
N ARG A 394 42.10 -1.65 -19.77
CA ARG A 394 42.11 -2.94 -20.47
C ARG A 394 43.41 -3.17 -21.27
N TYR A 395 43.98 -2.12 -21.85
CA TYR A 395 45.24 -2.17 -22.62
C TYR A 395 46.47 -1.75 -21.82
N ALA A 396 46.38 -1.71 -20.48
CA ALA A 396 47.49 -1.37 -19.58
C ALA A 396 48.17 -0.02 -19.89
N ILE A 397 47.43 0.97 -20.41
CA ILE A 397 47.94 2.33 -20.55
C ILE A 397 48.11 2.93 -19.15
N GLU A 398 49.32 3.40 -18.84
CA GLU A 398 49.66 3.97 -17.53
C GLU A 398 48.84 5.23 -17.23
N GLU A 399 48.56 5.44 -15.93
CA GLU A 399 47.88 6.61 -15.37
C GLU A 399 46.58 7.05 -16.10
N PRO A 400 45.66 6.12 -16.41
CA PRO A 400 44.54 6.42 -17.28
C PRO A 400 43.56 7.45 -16.70
N TYR A 401 43.38 7.44 -15.38
CA TYR A 401 42.55 8.43 -14.70
C TYR A 401 43.18 9.82 -14.71
N GLU A 402 44.48 9.94 -14.46
CA GLU A 402 45.14 11.25 -14.41
C GLU A 402 45.26 11.89 -15.80
N LYS A 403 45.47 11.08 -16.85
CA LYS A 403 45.42 11.54 -18.24
C LYS A 403 44.06 12.15 -18.61
N LEU A 404 42.96 11.52 -18.17
CA LEU A 404 41.61 12.04 -18.40
C LEU A 404 41.29 13.24 -17.52
N LYS A 405 41.71 13.24 -16.25
CA LYS A 405 41.54 14.38 -15.35
C LYS A 405 42.27 15.63 -15.85
N ALA A 406 43.43 15.45 -16.47
CA ALA A 406 44.18 16.53 -17.12
C ALA A 406 43.44 17.06 -18.36
N LEU A 407 42.79 16.19 -19.14
CA LEU A 407 41.95 16.56 -20.30
C LEU A 407 40.69 17.33 -19.87
N THR A 408 40.01 16.88 -18.82
CA THR A 408 38.74 17.47 -18.36
C THR A 408 38.92 18.75 -17.54
N ARG A 409 40.14 19.11 -17.14
CA ARG A 409 40.42 20.35 -16.39
C ARG A 409 40.91 21.46 -17.32
N GLY A 410 40.02 22.40 -17.64
CA GLY A 410 40.37 23.63 -18.36
C GLY A 410 40.19 23.59 -19.87
N GLN A 411 39.58 22.55 -20.42
CA GLN A 411 39.14 22.48 -21.81
C GLN A 411 37.64 22.19 -21.89
N ASP A 412 36.98 22.74 -22.91
CA ASP A 412 35.60 22.38 -23.22
C ASP A 412 35.55 20.93 -23.71
N MET A 413 34.81 20.09 -22.99
CA MET A 413 34.56 18.70 -23.37
C MET A 413 33.50 18.68 -24.46
N ASN A 414 33.97 18.62 -25.69
CA ASN A 414 33.18 18.42 -26.90
C ASN A 414 33.69 17.19 -27.66
N LYS A 415 32.99 16.87 -28.74
CA LYS A 415 33.29 15.76 -29.63
C LYS A 415 34.72 15.78 -30.14
N GLU A 416 35.18 16.94 -30.60
CA GLU A 416 36.48 17.12 -31.23
C GLU A 416 37.60 16.86 -30.23
N THR A 417 37.49 17.38 -29.00
CA THR A 417 38.47 17.18 -27.93
C THR A 417 38.57 15.71 -27.53
N ILE A 418 37.43 15.03 -27.37
CA ILE A 418 37.40 13.59 -27.04
C ILE A 418 38.04 12.76 -28.15
N MET A 419 37.70 13.02 -29.41
CA MET A 419 38.25 12.29 -30.55
C MET A 419 39.76 12.47 -30.69
N ALA A 420 40.23 13.72 -30.59
CA ALA A 420 41.65 14.04 -30.65
C ALA A 420 42.44 13.35 -29.53
N PHE A 421 41.88 13.27 -28.31
CA PHE A 421 42.51 12.54 -27.22
C PHE A 421 42.63 11.04 -27.51
N VAL A 422 41.54 10.40 -27.99
CA VAL A 422 41.55 8.97 -28.33
C VAL A 422 42.60 8.63 -29.38
N ASP A 423 42.86 9.52 -30.34
CA ASP A 423 43.89 9.35 -31.36
C ASP A 423 45.32 9.23 -30.79
N THR A 424 45.58 9.91 -29.67
CA THR A 424 46.90 9.88 -29.01
C THR A 424 47.19 8.59 -28.25
N LEU A 425 46.18 7.74 -28.01
CA LEU A 425 46.32 6.57 -27.15
C LEU A 425 47.06 5.43 -27.85
N ASN A 426 48.01 4.80 -27.16
CA ASN A 426 48.71 3.62 -27.68
C ASN A 426 47.89 2.34 -27.42
N MET A 427 46.89 2.07 -28.27
CA MET A 427 46.03 0.89 -28.22
C MET A 427 45.61 0.45 -29.64
N PRO A 428 45.07 -0.78 -29.82
CA PRO A 428 44.65 -1.26 -31.14
C PRO A 428 43.65 -0.33 -31.83
N GLU A 429 43.79 -0.13 -33.14
CA GLU A 429 42.92 0.77 -33.91
C GLU A 429 41.43 0.40 -33.83
N ALA A 430 41.12 -0.91 -33.76
CA ALA A 430 39.74 -1.36 -33.54
C ALA A 430 39.15 -0.86 -32.20
N ALA A 431 39.97 -0.74 -31.15
CA ALA A 431 39.53 -0.22 -29.86
C ALA A 431 39.36 1.31 -29.89
N LYS A 432 40.25 2.03 -30.58
CA LYS A 432 40.09 3.46 -30.80
C LYS A 432 38.81 3.75 -31.58
N GLN A 433 38.57 3.01 -32.65
CA GLN A 433 37.36 3.16 -33.46
C GLN A 433 36.10 2.92 -32.63
N ALA A 434 36.06 1.84 -31.84
CA ALA A 434 34.94 1.57 -30.95
C ALA A 434 34.69 2.70 -29.93
N LEU A 435 35.74 3.34 -29.40
CA LEU A 435 35.59 4.52 -28.53
C LEU A 435 35.10 5.76 -29.29
N LYS A 436 35.54 5.97 -30.53
CA LYS A 436 35.11 7.09 -31.37
C LYS A 436 33.67 6.95 -31.87
N ASP A 437 33.18 5.72 -31.98
CA ASP A 437 31.79 5.43 -32.34
C ASP A 437 30.83 5.69 -31.16
N LEU A 438 31.33 5.80 -29.93
CA LEU A 438 30.51 6.16 -28.77
C LEU A 438 30.12 7.64 -28.80
N THR A 439 28.88 7.88 -28.40
CA THR A 439 28.30 9.19 -28.11
C THR A 439 27.65 9.14 -26.73
N PRO A 440 27.38 10.28 -26.08
CA PRO A 440 26.56 10.28 -24.86
C PRO A 440 25.21 9.55 -25.04
N HIS A 441 24.59 9.63 -26.23
CA HIS A 441 23.35 8.92 -26.54
C HIS A 441 23.49 7.40 -26.56
N SER A 442 24.59 6.90 -27.11
CA SER A 442 24.82 5.46 -27.28
C SER A 442 25.52 4.82 -26.07
N TYR A 443 26.10 5.62 -25.17
CA TYR A 443 26.75 5.16 -23.94
C TYR A 443 25.74 4.87 -22.82
N ILE A 444 24.77 3.99 -23.12
CA ILE A 444 23.65 3.62 -22.24
C ILE A 444 23.72 2.16 -21.76
N GLY A 445 24.85 1.48 -21.99
CA GLY A 445 25.08 0.10 -21.59
C GLY A 445 23.97 -0.84 -22.07
N ASN A 446 23.39 -1.62 -21.15
CA ASN A 446 22.27 -2.52 -21.42
C ASN A 446 20.92 -1.97 -20.91
N ALA A 447 20.80 -0.65 -20.71
CA ALA A 447 19.61 -0.01 -20.12
C ALA A 447 18.31 -0.38 -20.85
N VAL A 448 18.32 -0.37 -22.19
CA VAL A 448 17.18 -0.79 -23.03
C VAL A 448 16.73 -2.21 -22.70
N ALA A 449 17.68 -3.15 -22.62
CA ALA A 449 17.38 -4.55 -22.36
C ALA A 449 16.87 -4.78 -20.93
N GLN A 450 17.33 -3.98 -19.97
CA GLN A 450 16.80 -4.01 -18.61
C GLN A 450 15.37 -3.45 -18.55
N ALA A 451 15.12 -2.31 -19.20
CA ALA A 451 13.80 -1.68 -19.25
C ALA A 451 12.74 -2.55 -19.94
N LYS A 452 13.11 -3.26 -21.01
CA LYS A 452 12.19 -4.17 -21.72
C LYS A 452 11.83 -5.45 -20.95
N LYS A 453 12.57 -5.80 -19.89
CA LYS A 453 12.35 -7.03 -19.11
C LYS A 453 11.40 -6.85 -17.92
N ILE A 454 11.07 -5.61 -17.56
CA ILE A 454 10.16 -5.31 -16.46
C ILE A 454 8.72 -5.67 -16.78
#